data_AF-A0A925LFK6-F1
#
_entry.id   AF-A0A925LFK6-F1
#
_cell.length_a   1.000
_cell.length_b   1.000
_cell.length_c   1.000
_cell.angle_alpha   90.00
_cell.angle_beta   90.00
_cell.angle_gamma   90.00
#
_symmetry.space_group_name_H-M   'P 1'
#
loop_
_entity.id
_entity.type
_entity.pdbx_description
1 polymer ?
#
loop_
_entity_poly.entity_id
_entity_poly.type
_entity_poly.pdbx_seq_one_letter_code
_entity_poly.pdbx_strand_id
1 'polypeptide(L)'
;MSKLHVMDHPLIQHKVGILRMSTTGSKEFRELVSEIAMLMCYEATRNLKLKDEEVETPIAKTTVKKIDGKTLGIVPILRAGLGMVDGMLNLVPTAKVGHIGLYRDPVTLSPV
;
A
#
# COMPACT_ATOMS: atom_id res chain seq x y z
N MET A 1 -6.64 3.94 22.84
CA MET A 1 -7.20 3.86 21.47
C MET A 1 -6.04 3.82 20.48
N SER A 2 -6.16 3.04 19.41
CA SER A 2 -5.19 3.04 18.31
C SER A 2 -5.20 4.38 17.57
N LYS A 3 -4.08 4.74 16.93
CA LYS A 3 -3.97 5.94 16.10
C LYS A 3 -4.71 5.72 14.78
N LEU A 4 -5.82 6.43 14.57
CA LEU A 4 -6.53 6.48 13.29
C LEU A 4 -5.93 7.58 12.41
N HIS A 5 -5.68 7.27 11.14
CA HIS A 5 -5.29 8.26 10.14
C HIS A 5 -6.26 8.16 8.96
N VAL A 6 -7.05 9.20 8.76
CA VAL A 6 -8.00 9.29 7.64
C VAL A 6 -7.28 10.00 6.50
N MET A 7 -7.18 9.34 5.34
CA MET A 7 -6.56 9.90 4.14
C MET A 7 -7.65 10.59 3.31
N ASP A 8 -7.66 11.92 3.31
CA ASP A 8 -8.69 12.76 2.71
C ASP A 8 -8.29 13.37 1.36
N HIS A 9 -7.22 12.86 0.73
CA HIS A 9 -6.76 13.31 -0.57
C HIS A 9 -7.88 13.23 -1.63
N PRO A 10 -8.15 14.30 -2.42
CA PRO A 10 -9.28 14.34 -3.36
C PRO A 10 -9.33 13.18 -4.37
N LEU A 11 -8.17 12.72 -4.85
CA LEU A 11 -8.11 11.56 -5.75
C LEU A 11 -8.54 10.25 -5.07
N ILE A 12 -8.23 10.06 -3.78
CA ILE A 12 -8.69 8.89 -3.04
C ILE A 12 -10.21 8.96 -2.90
N GLN A 13 -10.74 10.10 -2.49
CA GLN A 13 -12.19 10.30 -2.34
C GLN A 13 -12.95 10.08 -3.66
N HIS A 14 -12.45 10.63 -4.77
CA HIS A 14 -13.01 10.45 -6.10
C HIS A 14 -13.03 8.98 -6.53
N LYS A 15 -11.89 8.28 -6.41
CA LYS A 15 -11.78 6.86 -6.79
C LYS A 15 -12.62 5.95 -5.91
N VAL A 16 -12.70 6.23 -4.60
CA VAL A 16 -13.61 5.53 -3.68
C VAL A 16 -15.07 5.76 -4.07
N GLY A 17 -15.41 6.96 -4.54
CA GLY A 17 -16.75 7.26 -5.07
C GLY A 17 -17.12 6.36 -6.25
N ILE A 18 -16.23 6.22 -7.24
CA ILE A 18 -16.43 5.32 -8.39
C ILE A 18 -16.51 3.87 -7.93
N LEU A 19 -15.58 3.42 -7.08
CA LEU A 19 -15.52 2.05 -6.57
C LEU A 19 -16.82 1.60 -5.87
N ARG A 20 -17.60 2.54 -5.32
CA ARG A 20 -18.88 2.29 -4.64
C ARG A 20 -20.09 2.22 -5.60
N MET A 21 -19.94 2.62 -6.85
CA MET A 21 -21.03 2.56 -7.82
C MET A 21 -21.37 1.11 -8.15
N SER A 22 -22.66 0.75 -8.11
CA SER A 22 -23.11 -0.60 -8.47
C SER A 22 -22.90 -0.94 -9.95
N THR A 23 -22.64 0.07 -10.77
CA THR A 23 -22.35 -0.05 -12.21
C THR A 23 -20.88 -0.32 -12.50
N THR A 24 -19.97 -0.19 -11.53
CA THR A 24 -18.53 -0.41 -11.73
C THR A 24 -18.24 -1.88 -11.96
N GLY A 25 -17.68 -2.19 -13.12
CA GLY A 25 -17.36 -3.56 -13.52
C GLY A 25 -16.12 -4.11 -12.80
N SER A 26 -15.97 -5.43 -12.80
CA SER A 26 -14.88 -6.11 -12.08
C SER A 26 -13.46 -5.71 -12.52
N LYS A 27 -13.26 -5.32 -13.79
CA LYS A 27 -11.96 -4.84 -14.29
C LYS A 27 -11.61 -3.49 -13.66
N GLU A 28 -12.51 -2.52 -13.83
CA GLU A 28 -12.36 -1.16 -13.29
C GLU A 28 -12.23 -1.18 -11.76
N PHE A 29 -13.02 -2.01 -11.08
CA PHE A 29 -12.92 -2.19 -9.63
C PHE A 29 -11.50 -2.61 -9.20
N ARG A 30 -10.90 -3.60 -9.89
CA ARG A 30 -9.55 -4.07 -9.57
C ARG A 30 -8.50 -2.98 -9.79
N GLU A 31 -8.62 -2.24 -10.89
CA GLU A 31 -7.74 -1.13 -11.24
C GLU A 31 -7.82 -0.03 -10.16
N LEU A 32 -9.03 0.38 -9.78
CA LEU A 32 -9.27 1.38 -8.73
C LEU A 32 -8.71 0.96 -7.37
N VAL A 33 -8.89 -0.30 -6.95
CA VAL A 33 -8.33 -0.80 -5.68
C VAL A 33 -6.81 -0.69 -5.68
N SER A 34 -6.15 -1.06 -6.78
CA SER A 34 -4.70 -0.98 -6.91
C SER A 34 -4.20 0.47 -6.87
N GLU A 35 -4.88 1.38 -7.57
CA GLU A 35 -4.55 2.81 -7.55
C GLU A 35 -4.74 3.45 -6.18
N ILE A 36 -5.84 3.14 -5.49
CA ILE A 36 -6.09 3.61 -4.12
C ILE A 36 -5.00 3.06 -3.18
N ALA A 37 -4.66 1.77 -3.30
CA ALA A 37 -3.62 1.16 -2.48
C ALA A 37 -2.25 1.82 -2.65
N MET A 38 -1.90 2.21 -3.89
CA MET A 38 -0.70 2.97 -4.17
C MET A 38 -0.70 4.33 -3.43
N LEU A 39 -1.78 5.10 -3.55
CA LEU A 39 -1.90 6.40 -2.86
C LEU A 39 -1.85 6.24 -1.34
N MET A 40 -2.51 5.21 -0.80
CA MET A 40 -2.46 4.91 0.62
C MET A 40 -1.07 4.50 1.10
N CYS A 41 -0.32 3.73 0.30
CA CYS A 41 1.03 3.31 0.63
C CYS A 41 2.00 4.50 0.68
N TYR A 42 1.86 5.45 -0.24
CA TYR A 42 2.63 6.69 -0.21
C TYR A 42 2.42 7.46 1.10
N GLU A 43 1.17 7.63 1.54
CA GLU A 43 0.87 8.29 2.82
C GLU A 43 1.31 7.46 4.03
N ALA A 44 1.11 6.14 4.00
CA ALA A 44 1.49 5.25 5.09
C ALA A 44 3.01 5.20 5.34
N THR A 45 3.81 5.43 4.30
CA THR A 45 5.28 5.41 4.36
C THR A 45 5.91 6.78 4.67
N ARG A 46 5.10 7.82 4.91
CA ARG A 46 5.56 9.21 5.16
C ARG A 46 6.55 9.36 6.33
N ASN A 47 6.47 8.47 7.32
CA ASN A 47 7.30 8.53 8.53
C ASN A 47 8.46 7.52 8.54
N LEU A 48 8.83 6.96 7.38
CA LEU A 48 10.00 6.08 7.29
C LEU A 48 11.27 6.85 7.68
N LYS A 49 12.12 6.20 8.48
CA LYS A 49 13.40 6.76 8.91
C LYS A 49 14.36 6.81 7.73
N LEU A 50 15.19 7.84 7.71
CA LEU A 50 16.23 8.02 6.71
C LEU A 50 17.60 8.03 7.40
N LYS A 51 18.61 7.50 6.71
CA LYS A 51 20.02 7.60 7.09
C LYS A 51 20.83 8.26 5.98
N ASP A 52 21.93 8.87 6.37
CA ASP A 52 22.92 9.41 5.43
C ASP A 52 23.81 8.28 4.90
N GLU A 53 24.04 8.28 3.59
CA GLU A 53 24.94 7.36 2.90
C GLU A 53 25.78 8.14 1.90
N GLU A 54 27.11 7.99 1.94
CA GLU A 54 27.99 8.54 0.91
C GLU A 54 27.89 7.72 -0.37
N VAL A 55 27.71 8.40 -1.49
CA VAL A 55 27.62 7.80 -2.82
C VAL A 55 28.51 8.56 -3.80
N GLU A 56 28.98 7.86 -4.82
CA GLU A 56 29.73 8.44 -5.92
C GLU A 56 28.79 8.66 -7.11
N THR A 57 28.59 9.92 -7.50
CA THR A 57 27.87 10.26 -8.73
C THR A 57 28.87 10.31 -9.90
N PRO A 58 28.41 10.34 -11.17
CA PRO A 58 29.30 10.51 -12.32
C PRO A 58 30.14 11.81 -12.30
N ILE A 59 29.83 12.77 -11.41
CA ILE A 59 30.53 14.05 -11.28
C ILE A 59 31.40 14.10 -10.03
N ALA A 60 30.85 13.73 -8.86
CA ALA A 60 31.54 13.81 -7.57
C ALA A 60 30.89 12.93 -6.48
N LYS A 61 31.62 12.74 -5.37
CA LYS A 61 31.08 12.14 -4.15
C LYS A 61 30.12 13.10 -3.45
N THR A 62 29.02 12.57 -2.93
CA THR A 62 28.01 13.34 -2.20
C THR A 62 27.31 12.46 -1.17
N THR A 63 26.57 13.10 -0.26
CA THR A 63 25.74 12.40 0.73
C THR A 63 24.29 12.40 0.27
N VAL A 64 23.64 11.24 0.30
CA VAL A 64 22.22 11.07 -0.02
C VAL A 64 21.45 10.48 1.16
N LYS A 65 20.13 10.70 1.17
CA LYS A 65 19.23 10.07 2.13
C LYS A 65 18.75 8.73 1.59
N LYS A 66 18.94 7.67 2.37
CA LYS A 66 18.42 6.33 2.09
C LYS A 66 17.46 5.92 3.18
N ILE A 67 16.43 5.14 2.81
CA ILE A 67 15.53 4.53 3.79
C ILE A 67 16.34 3.66 4.75
N ASP A 68 16.19 3.93 6.04
CA ASP A 68 16.86 3.22 7.12
C ASP A 68 16.09 1.95 7.52
N GLY A 69 16.82 0.94 8.01
CA GLY A 69 16.25 -0.32 8.46
C GLY A 69 16.19 -1.44 7.42
N LYS A 70 15.43 -2.49 7.78
CA LYS A 70 15.24 -3.70 6.96
C LYS A 70 14.15 -3.48 5.91
N THR A 71 14.18 -4.33 4.89
CA THR A 71 13.17 -4.41 3.83
C THR A 71 11.74 -4.45 4.41
N LEU A 72 10.84 -3.66 3.82
CA LEU A 72 9.43 -3.62 4.22
C LEU A 72 8.72 -4.95 3.90
N GLY A 73 7.69 -5.27 4.69
CA GLY A 73 6.84 -6.43 4.48
C GLY A 73 5.42 -6.01 4.10
N ILE A 74 4.88 -6.59 3.04
CA ILE A 74 3.47 -6.43 2.64
C ILE A 74 2.77 -7.76 2.93
N VAL A 75 1.72 -7.72 3.76
CA VAL A 75 1.00 -8.93 4.19
C VAL A 75 -0.48 -8.83 3.83
N PRO A 76 -0.91 -9.24 2.62
CA PRO A 76 -2.32 -9.31 2.26
C PRO A 76 -3.07 -10.41 3.02
N ILE A 77 -4.32 -10.10 3.40
CA ILE A 77 -5.31 -11.11 3.81
C ILE A 77 -6.03 -11.61 2.56
N LEU A 78 -5.91 -12.91 2.29
CA LEU A 78 -6.53 -13.54 1.13
C LEU A 78 -8.05 -13.57 1.29
N ARG A 79 -8.84 -13.44 0.22
CA ARG A 79 -8.42 -13.21 -1.17
C ARG A 79 -8.36 -11.73 -1.55
N ALA A 80 -9.19 -10.90 -0.93
CA ALA A 80 -9.40 -9.51 -1.33
C ALA A 80 -8.14 -8.64 -1.23
N GLY A 81 -7.25 -8.93 -0.28
CA GLY A 81 -6.01 -8.17 -0.09
C GLY A 81 -5.07 -8.21 -1.30
N LEU A 82 -5.16 -9.24 -2.16
CA LEU A 82 -4.32 -9.32 -3.37
C LEU A 82 -4.54 -8.15 -4.33
N GLY A 83 -5.75 -7.58 -4.39
CA GLY A 83 -6.03 -6.44 -5.27
C GLY A 83 -5.26 -5.16 -4.91
N MET A 84 -4.67 -5.10 -3.71
CA MET A 84 -3.92 -3.95 -3.22
C MET A 84 -2.40 -4.12 -3.37
N VAL A 85 -1.92 -5.36 -3.48
CA VAL A 85 -0.48 -5.67 -3.39
C VAL A 85 0.29 -5.04 -4.54
N ASP A 86 -0.21 -5.16 -5.76
CA ASP A 86 0.47 -4.64 -6.96
C ASP A 86 0.69 -3.12 -6.87
N GLY A 87 -0.33 -2.37 -6.42
CA GLY A 87 -0.24 -0.93 -6.23
C GLY A 87 0.81 -0.52 -5.19
N MET A 88 0.97 -1.31 -4.13
CA MET A 88 1.99 -1.06 -3.09
C MET A 88 3.40 -1.44 -3.57
N LEU A 89 3.54 -2.55 -4.29
CA LEU A 89 4.83 -3.00 -4.83
C LEU A 89 5.39 -2.05 -5.89
N ASN A 90 4.53 -1.32 -6.61
CA ASN A 90 4.99 -0.27 -7.53
C ASN A 90 5.77 0.86 -6.81
N LEU A 91 5.44 1.14 -5.54
CA LEU A 91 6.18 2.13 -4.73
C LEU A 91 7.35 1.52 -3.98
N VAL A 92 7.20 0.29 -3.49
CA VAL A 92 8.23 -0.40 -2.71
C VAL A 92 8.50 -1.78 -3.31
N PRO A 93 9.19 -1.86 -4.46
CA PRO A 93 9.39 -3.10 -5.20
C PRO A 93 10.26 -4.12 -4.46
N THR A 94 11.07 -3.64 -3.51
CA THR A 94 11.93 -4.50 -2.70
C THR A 94 11.16 -5.19 -1.57
N ALA A 95 9.92 -4.80 -1.29
CA ALA A 95 9.15 -5.33 -0.17
C ALA A 95 8.94 -6.85 -0.29
N LYS A 96 9.04 -7.56 0.84
CA LYS A 96 8.73 -8.99 0.91
C LYS A 96 7.22 -9.18 1.05
N VAL A 97 6.66 -10.10 0.28
CA VAL A 97 5.22 -10.40 0.33
C VAL A 97 4.98 -11.68 1.13
N GLY A 98 4.26 -11.58 2.23
CA GLY A 98 3.79 -12.72 3.03
C GLY A 98 2.28 -12.87 2.91
N HIS A 99 1.74 -14.09 2.81
CA HIS A 99 0.31 -14.28 2.59
C HIS A 99 -0.36 -14.87 3.82
N ILE A 100 -1.51 -14.32 4.22
CA ILE A 100 -2.35 -14.88 5.29
C ILE A 100 -3.71 -15.21 4.71
N GLY A 101 -4.14 -16.47 4.81
CA GLY A 101 -5.47 -16.91 4.39
C GLY A 101 -6.43 -16.98 5.56
N LEU A 102 -7.45 -16.13 5.54
CA LEU A 102 -8.57 -16.14 6.49
C LEU A 102 -9.82 -15.73 5.73
N TYR A 103 -10.98 -16.25 6.10
CA TYR A 103 -12.26 -15.74 5.62
C TYR A 103 -13.17 -15.44 6.80
N ARG A 104 -14.19 -14.61 6.55
CA ARG A 104 -15.19 -14.30 7.57
C ARG A 104 -16.35 -15.27 7.42
N ASP A 105 -16.63 -16.04 8.46
CA ASP A 105 -17.82 -16.87 8.54
C ASP A 105 -19.07 -15.97 8.38
N PRO A 106 -19.97 -16.25 7.41
CA PRO A 106 -21.15 -15.42 7.18
C PRO A 106 -22.16 -15.39 8.34
N VAL A 107 -22.17 -16.41 9.21
CA VAL A 107 -23.11 -16.57 10.33
C VAL A 107 -22.48 -16.04 11.63
N THR A 108 -21.30 -16.52 11.98
CA THR A 108 -20.65 -16.14 13.26
C THR A 108 -19.90 -14.82 13.17
N LEU A 109 -19.66 -14.31 11.95
CA LEU A 109 -18.87 -13.11 11.64
C LEU A 109 -17.42 -13.18 12.14
N SER A 110 -16.96 -14.34 12.58
CA SER A 110 -15.62 -14.57 13.10
C SER A 110 -14.65 -14.91 11.97
N PRO A 111 -13.35 -14.59 12.13
CA PRO A 111 -12.32 -15.07 11.22
C PRO A 111 -12.10 -16.57 11.42
N VAL A 112 -12.07 -17.31 10.32
CA VAL A 112 -11.80 -18.75 10.25
C VAL A 112 -10.73 -19.02 9.21
#